data_AF-A0AAW9EEI3-F1
#
_entry.id   AF-A0AAW9EEI3-F1
#
_cell.length_a   1.000
_cell.length_b   1.000
_cell.length_c   1.000
_cell.angle_alpha   90.00
_cell.angle_beta   90.00
_cell.angle_gamma   90.00
#
_symmetry.space_group_name_H-M   'P 1'
#
loop_
_entity.id
_entity.type
_entity.pdbx_description
1 polymer ?
#
loop_
_entity_poly.entity_id
_entity_poly.type
_entity_poly.pdbx_seq_one_letter_code
_entity_poly.pdbx_strand_id
1 'polypeptide(L)'
;GFDYENSVVVHTRTALQTVEIQDGKIVALRENKQHPDATLPHYDAGGKLMLPAMRDMHIHLDKTFYGGSWRSLNRPAGTTIQDMIRLE
;
A
#
# COMPACT_ATOMS: atom_id res chain seq x y z
N GLY A 1 -0.40 -13.56 -11.34
CA GLY A 1 -1.30 -13.82 -12.49
C GLY A 1 -2.69 -14.10 -11.98
N PHE A 2 -3.64 -14.44 -12.86
CA PHE A 2 -5.03 -14.70 -12.47
C PHE A 2 -5.48 -16.09 -12.91
N ASP A 3 -6.42 -16.68 -12.19
CA ASP A 3 -7.21 -17.82 -12.63
C ASP A 3 -8.50 -17.34 -13.29
N TYR A 4 -8.93 -18.07 -14.31
CA TYR A 4 -10.05 -17.69 -15.18
C TYR A 4 -11.08 -18.80 -15.28
N GLU A 5 -12.36 -18.43 -15.25
CA GLU A 5 -13.50 -19.28 -15.61
C GLU A 5 -14.29 -18.58 -16.71
N ASN A 6 -14.52 -19.24 -17.85
CA ASN A 6 -15.24 -18.65 -18.98
C ASN A 6 -14.71 -17.26 -19.39
N SER A 7 -13.40 -17.06 -19.35
CA SER A 7 -12.71 -15.78 -19.62
C SER A 7 -12.90 -14.69 -18.56
N VAL A 8 -13.54 -14.99 -17.43
CA VAL A 8 -13.70 -14.08 -16.29
C VAL A 8 -12.63 -14.40 -15.24
N VAL A 9 -11.95 -13.38 -14.72
CA VAL A 9 -11.00 -13.53 -13.61
C VAL A 9 -11.77 -13.89 -12.34
N VAL A 10 -11.41 -14.99 -11.71
CA VAL A 10 -12.04 -15.47 -10.46
C VAL A 10 -11.09 -15.48 -9.26
N HIS A 11 -9.78 -15.52 -9.48
CA HIS A 11 -8.78 -15.55 -8.41
C HIS A 11 -7.49 -14.87 -8.86
N THR A 12 -6.81 -14.16 -7.95
CA THR A 12 -5.40 -13.81 -8.09
C THR A 12 -4.54 -14.98 -7.62
N ARG A 13 -3.65 -15.47 -8.49
CA ARG A 13 -2.65 -16.48 -8.13
C ARG A 13 -1.67 -15.89 -7.14
N THR A 14 -1.55 -16.53 -5.98
CA THR A 14 -0.64 -16.15 -4.90
C THR A 14 0.14 -17.37 -4.42
N ALA A 15 1.30 -17.12 -3.82
CA ALA A 15 2.12 -18.15 -3.20
C ALA A 15 2.89 -17.54 -2.02
N LEU A 16 3.21 -18.37 -1.02
CA LEU A 16 4.20 -17.98 -0.02
C LEU A 16 5.59 -18.02 -0.67
N GLN A 17 6.35 -16.94 -0.50
CA GLN A 17 7.66 -16.73 -1.12
C GLN A 17 8.56 -15.95 -0.15
N THR A 18 9.88 -16.06 -0.36
CA THR A 18 10.85 -15.15 0.23
C THR A 18 11.20 -14.07 -0.80
N VAL A 19 11.13 -12.80 -0.40
CA VAL A 19 11.49 -11.65 -1.25
C VAL A 19 12.85 -11.13 -0.80
N GLU A 20 13.83 -11.09 -1.70
CA GLU A 20 15.15 -10.54 -1.41
C GLU A 20 15.24 -9.10 -1.88
N ILE A 21 15.66 -8.21 -0.97
CA ILE A 21 15.74 -6.78 -1.21
C ILE A 21 17.19 -6.34 -1.02
N GLN A 22 17.73 -5.67 -2.03
CA GLN A 22 19.05 -5.04 -2.00
C GLN A 22 18.93 -3.61 -2.53
N ASP A 23 19.46 -2.63 -1.78
CA ASP A 23 19.48 -1.22 -2.17
C ASP A 23 18.10 -0.68 -2.61
N GLY A 24 17.05 -1.05 -1.87
CA GLY A 24 15.67 -0.63 -2.13
C GLY A 24 15.01 -1.31 -3.34
N LYS A 25 15.64 -2.33 -3.94
CA LYS A 25 15.13 -3.06 -5.09
C LYS A 25 14.88 -4.52 -4.73
N ILE A 26 13.81 -5.10 -5.29
CA ILE A 26 13.60 -6.55 -5.26
C ILE A 26 14.58 -7.17 -6.25
N VAL A 27 15.54 -7.95 -5.77
CA VAL A 27 16.57 -8.60 -6.59
C VAL A 27 16.28 -10.07 -6.87
N ALA A 28 15.47 -10.72 -6.03
CA ALA A 28 15.04 -12.09 -6.24
C ALA A 28 13.68 -12.37 -5.58
N LEU A 29 12.95 -13.31 -6.17
CA LEU A 29 11.86 -14.06 -5.55
C LEU A 29 12.35 -15.50 -5.37
N ARG A 30 12.19 -16.04 -4.17
CA ARG A 30 12.67 -17.38 -3.80
C ARG A 30 11.54 -18.20 -3.19
N GLU A 31 11.77 -19.50 -3.11
CA GLU A 31 10.84 -20.39 -2.43
C GLU A 31 10.66 -19.99 -0.97
N ASN A 32 9.48 -20.29 -0.42
CA ASN A 32 9.13 -19.93 0.94
C ASN A 32 10.16 -20.44 1.94
N LYS A 33 10.63 -19.57 2.85
CA LYS A 33 11.64 -19.87 3.88
C LYS A 33 13.02 -20.24 3.32
N GLN A 34 13.29 -19.95 2.05
CA GLN A 34 14.62 -20.11 1.49
C GLN A 34 15.48 -18.86 1.74
N HIS A 35 16.61 -19.04 2.41
CA HIS A 35 17.53 -17.98 2.83
C HIS A 35 18.97 -18.37 2.45
N PRO A 36 19.40 -18.11 1.19
CA PRO A 36 20.72 -18.55 0.72
C PRO A 36 21.88 -17.97 1.52
N ASP A 37 21.75 -16.72 1.95
CA ASP A 37 22.63 -16.09 2.94
C ASP A 37 21.87 -15.91 4.25
N ALA A 38 22.03 -16.86 5.16
CA ALA A 38 21.38 -16.85 6.47
C ALA A 38 21.93 -15.74 7.41
N THR A 39 23.01 -15.06 7.03
CA THR A 39 23.60 -13.98 7.85
C THR A 39 22.86 -12.64 7.68
N LEU A 40 22.07 -12.50 6.61
CA LEU A 40 21.28 -11.30 6.37
C LEU A 40 20.10 -11.19 7.35
N PRO A 41 19.58 -9.98 7.62
CA PRO A 41 18.34 -9.80 8.37
C PRO A 41 17.15 -10.42 7.63
N HIS A 42 16.31 -11.15 8.37
CA HIS A 42 15.08 -11.77 7.85
C HIS A 42 13.88 -11.38 8.69
N TYR A 43 12.76 -11.11 8.02
CA TYR A 43 11.51 -10.71 8.67
C TYR A 43 10.38 -11.64 8.21
N ASP A 44 9.65 -12.23 9.16
CA ASP A 44 8.46 -13.01 8.85
C ASP A 44 7.25 -12.08 8.64
N ALA A 45 6.68 -12.09 7.43
CA ALA A 45 5.48 -11.35 7.11
C ALA A 45 4.21 -11.92 7.80
N GLY A 46 4.31 -13.11 8.39
CA GLY A 46 3.22 -13.81 9.07
C GLY A 46 2.10 -14.16 8.11
N GLY A 47 2.44 -14.66 6.93
CA GLY A 47 1.50 -15.09 5.89
C GLY A 47 0.65 -13.98 5.25
N LYS A 48 0.99 -12.71 5.46
CA LYS A 48 0.24 -11.57 4.89
C LYS A 48 0.54 -11.38 3.41
N LEU A 49 -0.43 -10.80 2.71
CA LEU A 49 -0.28 -10.45 1.31
C LEU A 49 0.65 -9.24 1.15
N MET A 50 1.76 -9.42 0.44
CA MET A 50 2.59 -8.31 0.00
C MET A 50 1.99 -7.72 -1.28
N LEU A 51 1.73 -6.41 -1.25
CA LEU A 51 1.32 -5.63 -2.40
C LEU A 51 2.32 -4.50 -2.63
N PRO A 52 2.49 -4.00 -3.86
CA PRO A 52 3.15 -2.72 -4.08
C PRO A 52 2.47 -1.62 -3.25
N ALA A 53 3.24 -0.59 -2.88
CA ALA A 53 2.66 0.61 -2.30
C ALA A 53 1.58 1.18 -3.24
N MET A 54 0.41 1.52 -2.69
CA MET A 54 -0.65 2.14 -3.45
C MET A 54 -0.22 3.52 -3.92
N ARG A 55 -0.62 3.90 -5.13
CA ARG A 55 -0.51 5.27 -5.62
C ARG A 55 -1.89 5.91 -5.58
N ASP A 56 -2.00 7.02 -4.86
CA ASP A 56 -3.16 7.89 -4.97
C ASP A 56 -3.02 8.74 -6.24
N MET A 57 -3.94 8.56 -7.18
CA MET A 57 -3.90 9.21 -8.49
C MET A 57 -4.65 10.54 -8.51
N HIS A 58 -5.48 10.82 -7.50
CA HIS A 58 -6.29 12.04 -7.49
C HIS A 58 -6.49 12.51 -6.06
N ILE A 59 -5.68 13.49 -5.66
CA ILE A 59 -5.78 14.16 -4.36
C ILE A 59 -5.49 15.66 -4.50
N HIS A 60 -6.25 16.46 -3.75
CA HIS A 60 -5.99 17.88 -3.56
C HIS A 60 -5.18 18.08 -2.27
N LEU A 61 -3.86 18.23 -2.37
CA LEU A 61 -3.00 18.35 -1.18
C LEU A 61 -3.26 19.65 -0.41
N ASP A 62 -3.52 20.74 -1.12
CA ASP A 62 -3.88 22.06 -0.60
C ASP A 62 -5.21 22.06 0.19
N LYS A 63 -6.13 21.18 -0.19
CA LYS A 63 -7.44 21.00 0.47
C LYS A 63 -7.39 19.98 1.61
N THR A 64 -6.22 19.42 1.89
CA THR A 64 -6.01 18.46 2.98
C THR A 64 -4.85 18.92 3.89
N PHE A 65 -4.54 18.13 4.91
CA PHE A 65 -3.44 18.42 5.83
C PHE A 65 -2.13 17.75 5.43
N TYR A 66 -2.06 17.15 4.24
CA TYR A 66 -0.85 16.48 3.78
C TYR A 66 0.27 17.51 3.53
N GLY A 67 1.44 17.28 4.13
CA GLY A 67 2.63 18.13 4.01
C GLY A 67 2.97 18.97 5.25
N GLY A 68 2.08 19.05 6.24
CA GLY A 68 2.34 19.67 7.54
C GLY A 68 2.22 18.67 8.70
N SER A 69 2.52 19.11 9.93
CA SER A 69 2.24 18.31 11.13
C SER A 69 0.76 17.93 11.19
N TRP A 70 0.47 16.71 11.61
CA TRP A 70 -0.90 16.23 11.78
C TRP A 70 -1.71 17.21 12.64
N ARG A 71 -2.95 17.50 12.23
CA ARG A 71 -3.89 18.32 12.99
C ARG A 71 -5.31 17.75 12.89
N SER A 72 -6.04 17.80 14.01
CA SER A 72 -7.46 17.48 14.03
C SER A 72 -8.26 18.50 13.22
N LEU A 73 -9.40 18.07 12.66
CA LEU A 73 -10.39 18.96 12.09
C LEU A 73 -10.94 19.88 13.19
N ASN A 74 -10.36 21.06 13.35
CA ASN A 74 -10.84 22.05 14.31
C ASN A 74 -11.96 22.88 13.65
N ARG A 75 -13.12 22.25 13.45
CA ARG A 75 -14.30 22.91 12.84
C ARG A 75 -15.26 23.35 13.94
N PRO A 76 -15.75 24.61 13.92
CA PRO A 76 -16.88 25.02 14.75
C PRO A 76 -18.08 24.10 14.49
N ALA A 77 -18.78 23.72 15.56
CA ALA A 77 -20.00 22.94 15.45
C ALA A 77 -20.99 23.64 14.50
N GLY A 78 -21.49 22.92 13.51
CA GLY A 78 -22.45 23.43 12.52
C GLY A 78 -21.88 23.84 11.16
N THR A 79 -20.57 23.65 10.90
CA THR A 79 -19.98 23.94 9.58
C THR A 79 -20.43 22.91 8.54
N THR A 80 -21.01 23.35 7.43
CA THR A 80 -21.50 22.48 6.33
C THR A 80 -20.52 22.40 5.15
N ILE A 81 -20.74 21.45 4.23
CA ILE A 81 -19.97 21.37 2.97
C ILE A 81 -20.19 22.59 2.08
N GLN A 82 -21.38 23.21 2.12
CA GLN A 82 -21.67 24.42 1.34
C GLN A 82 -20.85 25.61 1.83
N ASP A 83 -20.61 25.70 3.14
CA ASP A 83 -19.75 26.75 3.72
C ASP A 83 -18.28 26.60 3.29
N MET A 84 -17.86 25.37 2.98
CA MET A 84 -16.52 25.12 2.44
C MET A 84 -16.37 25.54 0.97
N ILE A 85 -17.44 25.50 0.19
CA ILE A 85 -17.44 25.91 -1.23
C ILE A 85 -17.44 27.44 -1.36
N ARG A 86 -18.07 28.16 -0.42
CA ARG A 86 -18.16 29.64 -0.46
C ARG A 86 -16.89 30.40 -0.09
N LEU A 87 -15.86 29.72 0.42
CA LEU A 87 -14.58 30.34 0.80
C LEU A 87 -13.57 30.39 -0.37
N GLU A 88 -14.00 30.04 -1.58
CA GLU A 88 -13.33 30.29 -2.86
C GLU A 88 -13.69 31.70 -3.40
#